data_AF-A0A956HUC0-F1
#
_entry.id   AF-A0A956HUC0-F1
#
_cell.length_a   1.000
_cell.length_b   1.000
_cell.length_c   1.000
_cell.angle_alpha   90.00
_cell.angle_beta   90.00
_cell.angle_gamma   90.00
#
_symmetry.space_group_name_H-M   'P 1'
#
loop_
_entity.id
_entity.type
_entity.pdbx_description
1 polymer ?
#
loop_
_entity_poly.entity_id
_entity_poly.type
_entity_poly.pdbx_seq_one_letter_code
_entity_poly.pdbx_strand_id
1 'polypeptide(L)'
;MSGTITLLSPLTQDEMIDLELACGKALDDWFVEHPDEDDDTGEMGAMGSIPSLEEVSKAYGDASLELPKDVEKRLAACRSAFTIDNPGDFETTGGLQVSVLRFLLQRVGKSLVLVDDYPFETSEGMLKQLESVPAVEDFGEEPAAAPKKRRAAPRIGDDGQARAERVLRILESAINNVNRSIDVKNALYRVSEASRTYGALLLEEGAMPDAKAAQVLGVEVAALTTSADELEKALTRR
;
A
#
# COMPACT_ATOMS: atom_id res chain seq x y z
N MET A 1 24.79 3.08 2.00
CA MET A 1 24.73 2.22 0.80
C MET A 1 23.26 2.12 0.42
N SER A 2 22.92 2.25 -0.87
CA SER A 2 21.55 2.08 -1.36
C SER A 2 21.27 0.59 -1.43
N GLY A 3 20.61 0.05 -0.41
CA GLY A 3 20.17 -1.33 -0.39
C GLY A 3 18.79 -1.51 -1.00
N THR A 4 18.42 -2.75 -1.33
CA THR A 4 17.05 -3.11 -1.72
C THR A 4 16.64 -4.36 -0.97
N ILE A 5 15.47 -4.32 -0.34
CA ILE A 5 14.83 -5.52 0.23
C ILE A 5 13.79 -6.00 -0.77
N THR A 6 13.82 -7.27 -1.10
CA THR A 6 12.79 -7.91 -1.93
C THR A 6 12.07 -8.99 -1.15
N LEU A 7 10.75 -8.87 -1.05
CA LEU A 7 9.86 -9.86 -0.45
C LEU A 7 9.17 -10.65 -1.56
N LEU A 8 9.49 -11.94 -1.68
CA LEU A 8 8.79 -12.85 -2.60
C LEU A 8 7.65 -13.53 -1.85
N SER A 9 6.42 -13.31 -2.30
CA SER A 9 5.21 -13.63 -1.55
C SER A 9 4.31 -14.63 -2.29
N PRO A 10 3.63 -15.55 -1.56
CA PRO A 10 2.59 -16.39 -2.13
C PRO A 10 1.29 -15.63 -2.45
N LEU A 11 1.14 -14.40 -1.93
CA LEU A 11 0.01 -13.54 -2.25
C LEU A 11 0.01 -13.19 -3.74
N THR A 12 -1.18 -13.07 -4.31
CA THR A 12 -1.37 -12.54 -5.65
C THR A 12 -0.94 -11.08 -5.73
N GLN A 13 -0.75 -10.58 -6.95
CA GLN A 13 -0.39 -9.19 -7.19
C GLN A 13 -1.41 -8.20 -6.59
N ASP A 14 -2.71 -8.48 -6.71
CA ASP A 14 -3.75 -7.61 -6.16
C ASP A 14 -3.74 -7.63 -4.63
N GLU A 15 -3.56 -8.80 -4.00
CA GLU A 15 -3.42 -8.90 -2.53
C GLU A 15 -2.17 -8.19 -2.01
N MET A 16 -1.08 -8.17 -2.79
CA MET A 16 0.14 -7.44 -2.45
C MET A 16 -0.05 -5.93 -2.54
N ILE A 17 -0.78 -5.45 -3.54
CA ILE A 17 -1.17 -4.04 -3.67
C ILE A 17 -2.08 -3.63 -2.50
N ASP A 18 -3.04 -4.47 -2.11
CA ASP A 18 -3.89 -4.19 -0.94
C ASP A 18 -3.05 -4.10 0.35
N LEU A 19 -2.01 -4.93 0.49
CA LEU A 19 -1.08 -4.87 1.61
C LEU A 19 -0.18 -3.62 1.57
N GLU A 20 0.30 -3.21 0.38
CA GLU A 20 1.03 -1.96 0.16
C GLU A 20 0.20 -0.77 0.65
N LEU A 21 -1.06 -0.68 0.22
CA LEU A 21 -1.98 0.38 0.61
C LEU A 21 -2.26 0.36 2.12
N ALA A 22 -2.41 -0.82 2.72
CA ALA A 22 -2.58 -0.94 4.16
C ALA A 22 -1.34 -0.48 4.94
N CYS A 23 -0.14 -0.76 4.41
CA CYS A 23 1.12 -0.30 4.99
C CYS A 23 1.30 1.21 4.84
N GLY A 24 0.99 1.76 3.66
CA GLY A 24 1.00 3.20 3.41
C GLY A 24 0.05 3.94 4.35
N LYS A 25 -1.16 3.41 4.54
CA LYS A 25 -2.10 3.97 5.53
C LYS A 25 -1.54 3.94 6.96
N ALA A 26 -0.88 2.85 7.36
CA ALA A 26 -0.27 2.75 8.69
C ALA A 26 0.87 3.76 8.88
N LEU A 27 1.65 4.03 7.83
CA LEU A 27 2.66 5.09 7.83
C LEU A 27 2.03 6.48 7.96
N ASP A 28 1.01 6.77 7.15
CA ASP A 28 0.31 8.06 7.20
C ASP A 28 -0.28 8.31 8.60
N ASP A 29 -0.96 7.32 9.17
CA ASP A 29 -1.53 7.40 10.51
C ASP A 29 -0.43 7.64 11.57
N TRP A 30 0.73 6.99 11.43
CA TRP A 30 1.88 7.18 12.34
C TRP A 30 2.48 8.59 12.25
N PHE A 31 2.72 9.12 11.05
CA PHE A 31 3.24 10.49 10.86
C PHE A 31 2.25 11.57 11.32
N VAL A 32 0.94 11.31 11.24
CA VAL A 32 -0.09 12.20 11.81
C VAL A 32 0.00 12.26 13.33
N GLU A 33 0.30 11.14 13.99
CA GLU A 33 0.47 11.06 15.44
C GLU A 33 1.83 11.57 15.91
N HIS A 34 2.85 11.51 15.06
CA HIS A 34 4.25 11.89 15.33
C HIS A 34 4.77 12.94 14.33
N PRO A 35 4.19 14.15 14.28
CA PRO A 35 4.49 15.16 13.25
C PRO A 35 5.91 15.77 13.36
N ASP A 36 6.60 15.55 14.48
CA ASP A 36 7.94 16.07 14.73
C ASP A 36 9.04 15.03 14.43
N GLU A 37 8.68 13.79 14.02
CA GLU A 37 9.64 12.76 13.65
C GLU A 37 9.96 12.84 12.15
N ASP A 38 11.25 12.84 11.82
CA ASP A 38 11.82 12.89 10.47
C ASP A 38 12.47 11.54 10.14
N ASP A 39 11.73 10.47 10.43
CA ASP A 39 12.15 9.10 10.13
C ASP A 39 11.82 8.79 8.67
N ASP A 40 12.87 8.54 7.88
CA ASP A 40 12.74 8.17 6.48
C ASP A 40 12.54 6.65 6.35
N THR A 41 11.61 6.25 5.49
CA THR A 41 11.38 4.85 5.13
C THR A 41 11.71 4.65 3.68
N GLY A 42 12.29 3.51 3.34
CA GLY A 42 12.58 3.18 1.95
C GLY A 42 11.35 3.25 1.05
N GLU A 43 11.58 3.55 -0.23
CA GLU A 43 10.54 3.61 -1.25
C GLU A 43 9.96 2.21 -1.46
N MET A 44 8.66 2.06 -1.19
CA MET A 44 7.99 0.77 -1.24
C MET A 44 7.19 0.60 -2.53
N GLY A 45 7.13 -0.63 -3.05
CA GLY A 45 6.22 -0.93 -4.15
C GLY A 45 6.04 -2.41 -4.43
N ALA A 46 4.80 -2.81 -4.72
CA ALA A 46 4.44 -4.13 -5.22
C ALA A 46 4.80 -4.25 -6.72
N MET A 47 6.05 -4.05 -7.13
CA MET A 47 6.44 -4.06 -8.56
C MET A 47 7.64 -4.96 -8.88
N GLY A 48 8.03 -5.85 -7.96
CA GLY A 48 9.16 -6.75 -8.17
C GLY A 48 8.87 -7.88 -9.17
N SER A 49 9.92 -8.42 -9.79
CA SER A 49 9.85 -9.68 -10.53
C SER A 49 10.23 -10.86 -9.63
N ILE A 50 9.56 -12.00 -9.83
CA ILE A 50 9.94 -13.24 -9.16
C ILE A 50 11.04 -13.91 -10.00
N PRO A 51 12.24 -14.13 -9.45
CA PRO A 51 13.30 -14.82 -10.18
C PRO A 51 12.92 -16.28 -10.42
N SER A 52 13.38 -16.84 -11.54
CA SER A 52 13.22 -18.26 -11.84
C SER A 52 14.09 -19.12 -10.91
N LEU A 53 13.70 -20.39 -10.74
CA LEU A 53 14.48 -21.35 -9.95
C LEU A 53 15.91 -21.53 -10.50
N GLU A 54 16.10 -21.43 -11.82
CA GLU A 54 17.41 -21.53 -12.45
C GLU A 54 18.31 -20.35 -12.10
N GLU A 55 17.77 -19.12 -12.13
CA GLU A 55 18.50 -17.91 -11.71
C GLU A 55 18.91 -17.99 -10.23
N VAL A 56 17.98 -18.41 -9.36
CA VAL A 56 18.25 -18.58 -7.92
C VAL A 56 19.29 -19.67 -7.68
N SER A 57 19.16 -20.83 -8.33
CA SER A 57 20.11 -21.93 -8.20
C SER A 57 21.52 -21.53 -8.65
N LYS A 58 21.62 -20.80 -9.76
CA LYS A 58 22.89 -20.25 -10.25
C LYS A 58 23.50 -19.28 -9.23
N ALA A 59 22.72 -18.35 -8.70
CA ALA A 59 23.22 -17.35 -7.75
C ALA A 59 23.72 -17.99 -6.44
N TYR A 60 23.01 -19.00 -5.92
CA TYR A 60 23.51 -19.80 -4.79
C TYR A 60 24.82 -20.51 -5.13
N GLY A 61 24.92 -21.10 -6.34
CA GLY A 61 26.15 -21.72 -6.81
C GLY A 61 27.33 -20.75 -6.93
N ASP A 62 27.10 -19.55 -7.47
CA ASP A 62 28.10 -18.49 -7.59
C ASP A 62 28.57 -18.02 -6.20
N ALA A 63 27.69 -18.02 -5.20
CA ALA A 63 28.01 -17.77 -3.79
C ALA A 63 28.62 -18.99 -3.05
N SER A 64 28.83 -20.12 -3.72
CA SER A 64 29.29 -21.38 -3.13
C SER A 64 28.39 -21.91 -1.99
N LEU A 65 27.08 -21.71 -2.13
CA LEU A 65 26.04 -22.16 -1.19
C LEU A 65 25.16 -23.24 -1.83
N GLU A 66 24.67 -24.16 -1.01
CA GLU A 66 23.63 -25.10 -1.43
C GLU A 66 22.25 -24.45 -1.31
N LEU A 67 21.41 -24.57 -2.34
CA LEU A 67 20.04 -24.07 -2.32
C LEU A 67 19.16 -24.96 -1.41
N PRO A 68 18.60 -24.42 -0.32
CA PRO A 68 17.77 -25.23 0.58
C PRO A 68 16.45 -25.62 -0.09
N LYS A 69 16.01 -26.88 0.08
CA LYS A 69 14.72 -27.38 -0.47
C LYS A 69 13.51 -26.57 -0.02
N ASP A 70 13.54 -25.97 1.18
CA ASP A 70 12.46 -25.11 1.66
C ASP A 70 12.37 -23.81 0.85
N VAL A 71 13.52 -23.24 0.46
CA VAL A 71 13.60 -22.06 -0.41
C VAL A 71 13.05 -22.39 -1.79
N GLU A 72 13.43 -23.53 -2.38
CA GLU A 72 12.89 -23.98 -3.68
C GLU A 72 11.36 -24.09 -3.66
N LYS A 73 10.83 -24.73 -2.61
CA LYS A 73 9.39 -24.94 -2.45
C LYS A 73 8.63 -23.63 -2.27
N ARG A 74 9.17 -22.70 -1.48
CA ARG A 74 8.57 -21.38 -1.26
C ARG A 74 8.62 -20.53 -2.52
N LEU A 75 9.76 -20.53 -3.24
CA LEU A 75 9.91 -19.82 -4.50
C LEU A 75 8.86 -20.27 -5.51
N ALA A 76 8.64 -21.59 -5.63
CA ALA A 76 7.61 -22.15 -6.51
C ALA A 76 6.17 -21.76 -6.10
N ALA A 77 5.94 -21.37 -4.86
CA ALA A 77 4.65 -20.90 -4.36
C ALA A 77 4.45 -19.38 -4.50
N CYS A 78 5.51 -18.62 -4.80
CA CYS A 78 5.45 -17.17 -4.91
C CYS A 78 4.66 -16.75 -6.17
N ARG A 79 3.85 -15.69 -6.02
CA ARG A 79 2.99 -15.14 -7.08
C ARG A 79 3.16 -13.64 -7.28
N SER A 80 3.80 -12.96 -6.34
CA SER A 80 4.13 -11.54 -6.42
C SER A 80 5.46 -11.25 -5.72
N ALA A 81 5.98 -10.06 -5.96
CA ALA A 81 7.13 -9.54 -5.25
C ALA A 81 6.90 -8.08 -4.84
N PHE A 82 7.47 -7.70 -3.70
CA PHE A 82 7.41 -6.37 -3.13
C PHE A 82 8.82 -5.90 -2.84
N THR A 83 9.14 -4.67 -3.24
CA THR A 83 10.46 -4.08 -3.04
C THR A 83 10.39 -2.93 -2.05
N ILE A 84 11.46 -2.78 -1.28
CA ILE A 84 11.74 -1.60 -0.46
C ILE A 84 13.12 -1.11 -0.89
N ASP A 85 13.15 -0.01 -1.63
CA ASP A 85 14.38 0.60 -2.13
C ASP A 85 14.89 1.63 -1.13
N ASN A 86 16.21 1.65 -0.92
CA ASN A 86 16.86 2.51 0.07
C ASN A 86 16.29 2.36 1.50
N PRO A 87 16.18 1.14 2.06
CA PRO A 87 15.56 0.92 3.37
C PRO A 87 16.36 1.48 4.55
N GLY A 88 17.51 2.14 4.33
CA GLY A 88 18.40 2.58 5.40
C GLY A 88 19.04 1.41 6.18
N ASP A 89 19.74 1.74 7.27
CA ASP A 89 20.31 0.74 8.18
C ASP A 89 19.36 0.51 9.37
N PHE A 90 18.94 -0.76 9.53
CA PHE A 90 18.03 -1.20 10.58
C PHE A 90 18.59 -1.00 11.99
N GLU A 91 19.92 -1.10 12.17
CA GLU A 91 20.54 -1.06 13.50
C GLU A 91 20.69 0.37 14.04
N THR A 92 20.80 1.36 13.16
CA THR A 92 21.10 2.75 13.55
C THR A 92 19.97 3.76 13.36
N THR A 93 18.98 3.47 12.50
CA THR A 93 18.14 4.54 11.94
C THR A 93 16.67 4.17 11.71
N GLY A 94 16.27 2.92 11.95
CA GLY A 94 15.06 2.39 11.32
C GLY A 94 13.98 1.87 12.25
N GLY A 95 13.68 2.51 13.38
CA GLY A 95 12.59 2.04 14.26
C GLY A 95 11.27 1.90 13.49
N LEU A 96 10.95 2.90 12.66
CA LEU A 96 9.81 2.88 11.75
C LEU A 96 9.97 1.84 10.62
N GLN A 97 11.14 1.77 9.98
CA GLN A 97 11.43 0.80 8.92
C GLN A 97 11.30 -0.65 9.39
N VAL A 98 11.75 -0.95 10.61
CA VAL A 98 11.63 -2.26 11.26
C VAL A 98 10.17 -2.58 11.50
N SER A 99 9.36 -1.61 11.95
CA SER A 99 7.93 -1.77 12.12
C SER A 99 7.20 -2.01 10.79
N VAL A 100 7.55 -1.27 9.73
CA VAL A 100 7.07 -1.51 8.35
C VAL A 100 7.38 -2.94 7.92
N LEU A 101 8.63 -3.37 8.06
CA LEU A 101 9.05 -4.69 7.63
C LEU A 101 8.36 -5.80 8.43
N ARG A 102 8.20 -5.62 9.75
CA ARG A 102 7.43 -6.54 10.61
C ARG A 102 5.96 -6.59 10.17
N PHE A 103 5.34 -5.44 9.91
CA PHE A 103 3.95 -5.33 9.46
C PHE A 103 3.71 -6.13 8.17
N LEU A 104 4.59 -5.96 7.18
CA LEU A 104 4.55 -6.67 5.92
C LEU A 104 4.75 -8.18 6.13
N LEU A 105 5.85 -8.57 6.80
CA LEU A 105 6.22 -9.97 7.00
C LEU A 105 5.17 -10.79 7.75
N GLN A 106 4.46 -10.19 8.70
CA GLN A 106 3.37 -10.84 9.43
C GLN A 106 2.15 -11.13 8.56
N ARG A 107 1.96 -10.40 7.45
CA ARG A 107 0.76 -10.44 6.60
C ARG A 107 0.96 -11.13 5.26
N VAL A 108 2.19 -11.20 4.75
CA VAL A 108 2.51 -11.89 3.48
C VAL A 108 2.48 -13.42 3.57
N GLY A 109 2.51 -13.99 4.77
CA GLY A 109 2.58 -15.44 4.99
C GLY A 109 3.97 -16.04 4.74
N LYS A 110 4.02 -17.32 4.34
CA LYS A 110 5.28 -18.05 4.12
C LYS A 110 5.99 -17.55 2.86
N SER A 111 6.91 -16.62 3.04
CA SER A 111 7.59 -15.87 1.98
C SER A 111 9.10 -16.03 2.09
N LEU A 112 9.80 -15.47 1.11
CA LEU A 112 11.25 -15.34 1.08
C LEU A 112 11.62 -13.86 1.08
N VAL A 113 12.69 -13.52 1.78
CA VAL A 113 13.22 -12.17 1.90
C VAL A 113 14.64 -12.17 1.35
N LEU A 114 14.93 -11.24 0.45
CA LEU A 114 16.27 -10.95 -0.02
C LEU A 114 16.66 -9.56 0.48
N VAL A 115 17.82 -9.44 1.13
CA VAL A 115 18.36 -8.16 1.59
C VAL A 115 19.66 -7.94 0.82
N ASP A 116 19.63 -7.02 -0.15
CA ASP A 116 20.69 -6.71 -1.12
C ASP A 116 21.09 -7.86 -2.03
N ASP A 117 21.58 -8.96 -1.47
CA ASP A 117 22.11 -10.11 -2.18
C ASP A 117 21.74 -11.44 -1.50
N TYR A 118 22.02 -12.53 -2.19
CA TYR A 118 21.83 -13.89 -1.70
C TYR A 118 22.67 -14.17 -0.45
N PRO A 119 22.21 -15.07 0.45
CA PRO A 119 21.08 -15.99 0.30
C PRO A 119 19.71 -15.39 0.66
N PHE A 120 18.64 -16.03 0.20
CA PHE A 120 17.30 -15.75 0.73
C PHE A 120 17.19 -16.16 2.20
N GLU A 121 16.54 -15.29 2.96
CA GLU A 121 16.05 -15.55 4.31
C GLU A 121 14.57 -15.94 4.26
N THR A 122 14.11 -16.74 5.21
CA THR A 122 12.67 -17.03 5.34
C THR A 122 11.97 -15.88 6.05
N SER A 123 10.69 -15.61 5.75
CA SER A 123 9.96 -14.57 6.48
C SER A 123 9.92 -14.77 7.99
N GLU A 124 9.84 -16.02 8.46
CA GLU A 124 9.90 -16.33 9.88
C GLU A 124 11.30 -16.11 10.47
N GLY A 125 12.35 -16.44 9.71
CA GLY A 125 13.73 -16.18 10.09
C GLY A 125 14.02 -14.68 10.21
N MET A 126 13.56 -13.90 9.22
CA MET A 126 13.68 -12.45 9.22
C MET A 126 12.90 -11.82 10.38
N LEU A 127 11.65 -12.23 10.62
CA LEU A 127 10.87 -11.76 11.78
C LEU A 127 11.61 -11.98 13.10
N LYS A 128 12.22 -13.17 13.28
CA LYS A 128 12.99 -13.49 14.47
C LYS A 128 14.26 -12.63 14.62
N GLN A 129 14.90 -12.24 13.53
CA GLN A 129 16.03 -11.30 13.58
C GLN A 129 15.55 -9.92 14.02
N LEU A 130 14.44 -9.46 13.42
CA LEU A 130 13.85 -8.16 13.71
C LEU A 130 13.34 -8.05 15.14
N GLU A 131 12.91 -9.13 15.81
CA GLU A 131 12.45 -9.11 17.23
C GLU A 131 13.43 -8.42 18.18
N SER A 132 14.73 -8.52 17.90
CA SER A 132 15.79 -7.93 18.73
C SER A 132 16.13 -6.47 18.40
N VAL A 133 15.57 -5.93 17.31
CA VAL A 133 15.80 -4.57 16.84
C VAL A 133 14.67 -3.65 17.36
N PRO A 134 14.99 -2.43 17.83
CA PRO A 134 13.96 -1.45 18.21
C PRO A 134 12.95 -1.21 17.09
N ALA A 135 11.69 -1.12 17.45
CA ALA A 135 10.56 -0.88 16.55
C ALA A 135 9.66 0.18 17.19
N VAL A 136 8.98 0.99 16.39
CA VAL A 136 7.98 1.93 16.92
C VAL A 136 6.79 1.16 17.49
N GLU A 137 6.26 1.62 18.63
CA GLU A 137 5.09 1.03 19.29
C GLU A 137 3.82 1.27 18.45
N ASP A 138 2.84 0.37 18.57
CA ASP A 138 1.49 0.47 18.00
C ASP A 138 1.38 0.64 16.45
N PHE A 139 2.48 0.47 15.70
CA PHE A 139 2.48 0.62 14.24
C PHE A 139 1.60 -0.41 13.52
N GLY A 140 0.60 0.10 12.81
CA GLY A 140 -0.34 -0.73 12.05
C GLY A 140 -1.24 -1.62 12.94
N GLU A 141 -1.32 -1.33 14.24
CA GLU A 141 -2.42 -1.80 15.07
C GLU A 141 -3.68 -1.02 14.71
N GLU A 142 -4.84 -1.69 14.67
CA GLU A 142 -6.10 -0.93 14.66
C GLU A 142 -6.13 -0.11 15.94
N PRO A 143 -6.29 1.23 15.87
CA PRO A 143 -6.16 2.09 17.04
C PRO A 143 -7.08 1.55 18.14
N ALA A 144 -6.48 1.17 19.27
CA ALA A 144 -7.22 0.74 20.45
C ALA A 144 -8.22 1.84 20.77
N ALA A 145 -9.50 1.57 20.48
CA ALA A 145 -10.52 2.59 20.34
C ALA A 145 -10.37 3.68 21.41
N ALA A 146 -9.85 4.85 21.00
CA ALA A 146 -9.52 5.91 21.94
C ALA A 146 -10.75 6.20 22.80
N PRO A 147 -10.60 6.41 24.13
CA PRO A 147 -11.74 6.69 24.98
C PRO A 147 -12.44 7.94 24.44
N LYS A 148 -13.63 7.71 23.88
CA LYS A 148 -14.45 8.69 23.17
C LYS A 148 -14.57 9.98 23.97
N LYS A 149 -13.70 10.96 23.70
CA LYS A 149 -14.04 12.35 23.98
C LYS A 149 -15.13 12.71 22.99
N ARG A 150 -16.37 12.70 23.50
CA ARG A 150 -17.60 13.15 22.83
C ARG A 150 -17.35 14.49 22.13
N ARG A 151 -16.94 14.46 20.87
CA ARG A 151 -17.23 15.53 19.92
C ARG A 151 -18.58 15.19 19.32
N ALA A 152 -19.51 16.11 19.50
CA ALA A 152 -20.89 15.97 19.06
C ALA A 152 -20.92 15.64 17.56
N ALA A 153 -21.58 14.55 17.21
CA ALA A 153 -21.82 14.18 15.83
C ALA A 153 -22.69 15.26 15.15
N PRO A 154 -22.36 15.69 13.93
CA PRO A 154 -23.38 16.09 12.98
C PRO A 154 -23.85 14.82 12.24
N ARG A 155 -25.18 14.65 12.24
CA ARG A 155 -25.90 13.67 11.42
C ARG A 155 -25.99 14.15 9.97
N ILE A 156 -26.24 13.16 9.09
CA ILE A 156 -26.71 13.20 7.68
C ILE A 156 -25.56 13.06 6.66
N GLY A 157 -25.37 11.82 6.16
CA GLY A 157 -24.69 11.54 4.88
C GLY A 157 -23.38 10.73 4.94
N ASP A 158 -23.32 9.63 5.70
CA ASP A 158 -22.12 8.77 5.80
C ASP A 158 -21.78 7.99 4.49
N ASP A 159 -22.70 7.96 3.51
CA ASP A 159 -22.48 7.30 2.23
C ASP A 159 -21.60 8.12 1.26
N GLY A 160 -21.64 9.45 1.36
CA GLY A 160 -21.00 10.35 0.38
C GLY A 160 -19.47 10.37 0.51
N GLN A 161 -18.96 10.44 1.74
CA GLN A 161 -17.52 10.40 2.01
C GLN A 161 -16.94 9.01 1.70
N ALA A 162 -17.61 7.93 2.12
CA ALA A 162 -17.19 6.58 1.80
C ALA A 162 -17.14 6.33 0.28
N ARG A 163 -18.07 6.92 -0.49
CA ARG A 163 -18.02 6.90 -1.96
C ARG A 163 -16.82 7.70 -2.50
N ALA A 164 -16.57 8.90 -1.98
CA ALA A 164 -15.42 9.71 -2.37
C ALA A 164 -14.10 8.96 -2.18
N GLU A 165 -13.95 8.26 -1.06
CA GLU A 165 -12.78 7.41 -0.77
C GLU A 165 -12.62 6.26 -1.76
N ARG A 166 -13.71 5.56 -2.11
CA ARG A 166 -13.67 4.48 -3.13
C ARG A 166 -13.29 5.00 -4.51
N VAL A 167 -13.90 6.12 -4.92
CA VAL A 167 -13.63 6.76 -6.22
C VAL A 167 -12.18 7.21 -6.30
N LEU A 168 -11.69 7.92 -5.27
CA LEU A 168 -10.32 8.42 -5.20
C LEU A 168 -9.32 7.27 -5.32
N ARG A 169 -9.53 6.20 -4.56
CA ARG A 169 -8.67 5.00 -4.60
C ARG A 169 -8.55 4.41 -6.01
N ILE A 170 -9.65 4.33 -6.76
CA ILE A 170 -9.63 3.80 -8.14
C ILE A 170 -8.83 4.74 -9.05
N LEU A 171 -9.03 6.05 -8.92
CA LEU A 171 -8.34 7.06 -9.72
C LEU A 171 -6.83 7.08 -9.43
N GLU A 172 -6.42 7.05 -8.17
CA GLU A 172 -5.01 6.99 -7.76
C GLU A 172 -4.35 5.69 -8.25
N SER A 173 -5.04 4.55 -8.13
CA SER A 173 -4.53 3.28 -8.63
C SER A 173 -4.30 3.26 -10.15
N ALA A 174 -4.98 4.14 -10.88
CA ALA A 174 -4.84 4.28 -12.32
C ALA A 174 -3.70 5.23 -12.72
N ILE A 175 -3.26 6.12 -11.83
CA ILE A 175 -2.08 6.98 -12.08
C ILE A 175 -0.81 6.11 -12.13
N ASN A 176 -0.75 5.10 -11.26
CA ASN A 176 0.45 4.26 -11.07
C ASN A 176 0.43 2.94 -11.87
N ASN A 177 -0.58 2.70 -12.71
CA ASN A 177 -0.69 1.46 -13.49
C ASN A 177 -1.19 1.71 -14.93
N VAL A 178 -0.37 1.42 -15.93
CA VAL A 178 -0.66 1.70 -17.36
C VAL A 178 -1.93 1.01 -17.87
N ASN A 179 -2.21 -0.23 -17.44
CA ASN A 179 -3.41 -0.93 -17.90
C ASN A 179 -4.66 -0.34 -17.24
N ARG A 180 -4.61 -0.04 -15.94
CA ARG A 180 -5.71 0.61 -15.23
C ARG A 180 -5.92 2.06 -15.71
N SER A 181 -4.86 2.76 -16.13
CA SER A 181 -4.95 4.11 -16.69
C SER A 181 -5.75 4.13 -17.99
N ILE A 182 -5.61 3.11 -18.85
CA ILE A 182 -6.40 2.96 -20.08
C ILE A 182 -7.87 2.74 -19.73
N ASP A 183 -8.17 1.86 -18.78
CA ASP A 183 -9.54 1.55 -18.38
C ASP A 183 -10.24 2.75 -17.71
N VAL A 184 -9.55 3.43 -16.79
CA VAL A 184 -10.06 4.64 -16.14
C VAL A 184 -10.23 5.77 -17.14
N LYS A 185 -9.29 5.97 -18.06
CA LYS A 185 -9.42 6.97 -19.13
C LYS A 185 -10.66 6.69 -19.99
N ASN A 186 -10.89 5.43 -20.36
CA ASN A 186 -12.07 5.01 -21.11
C ASN A 186 -13.38 5.21 -20.32
N ALA A 187 -13.37 4.96 -19.01
CA ALA A 187 -14.50 5.22 -18.12
C ALA A 187 -14.78 6.72 -18.00
N LEU A 188 -13.75 7.55 -17.82
CA LEU A 188 -13.86 9.01 -17.72
C LEU A 188 -14.38 9.67 -19.01
N TYR A 189 -14.12 9.08 -20.18
CA TYR A 189 -14.71 9.57 -21.44
C TYR A 189 -16.23 9.33 -21.54
N ARG A 190 -16.79 8.44 -20.72
CA ARG A 190 -18.21 8.04 -20.78
C ARG A 190 -19.10 8.74 -19.76
N VAL A 191 -18.52 9.52 -18.85
CA VAL A 191 -19.25 10.25 -17.82
C VAL A 191 -19.37 11.74 -18.16
N SER A 192 -20.29 12.43 -17.50
CA SER A 192 -20.46 13.87 -17.66
C SER A 192 -19.22 14.68 -17.28
N GLU A 193 -19.15 15.93 -17.76
CA GLU A 193 -18.10 16.88 -17.36
C GLU A 193 -18.11 17.13 -15.85
N ALA A 194 -19.28 17.29 -15.24
CA ALA A 194 -19.42 17.45 -13.80
C ALA A 194 -18.83 16.26 -13.02
N SER A 195 -19.01 15.04 -13.51
CA SER A 195 -18.41 13.83 -12.93
C SER A 195 -16.88 13.82 -13.07
N ARG A 196 -16.33 14.27 -14.20
CA ARG A 196 -14.87 14.43 -14.35
C ARG A 196 -14.30 15.52 -13.44
N THR A 197 -14.97 16.66 -13.33
CA THR A 197 -14.56 17.77 -12.44
C THR A 197 -14.57 17.33 -10.98
N TYR A 198 -15.57 16.55 -10.57
CA TYR A 198 -15.60 15.95 -9.24
C TYR A 198 -14.42 14.98 -9.03
N GLY A 199 -14.12 14.10 -9.99
CA GLY A 199 -12.95 13.21 -9.91
C GLY A 199 -11.62 13.96 -9.85
N ALA A 200 -11.48 15.06 -10.59
CA ALA A 200 -10.31 15.93 -10.53
C ALA A 200 -10.16 16.60 -9.17
N LEU A 201 -11.26 17.12 -8.60
CA LEU A 201 -11.27 17.68 -7.25
C LEU A 201 -10.78 16.66 -6.21
N LEU A 202 -11.24 15.40 -6.30
CA LEU A 202 -10.80 14.36 -5.37
C LEU A 202 -9.30 14.08 -5.48
N LEU A 203 -8.74 14.10 -6.69
CA LEU A 203 -7.29 13.92 -6.91
C LEU A 203 -6.47 15.10 -6.39
N GLU A 204 -7.00 16.32 -6.41
CA GLU A 204 -6.30 17.52 -5.94
C GLU A 204 -6.42 17.72 -4.42
N GLU A 205 -7.60 17.49 -3.85
CA GLU A 205 -7.94 17.89 -2.47
C GLU A 205 -8.28 16.70 -1.55
N GLY A 206 -8.22 15.48 -2.07
CA GLY A 206 -8.52 14.26 -1.34
C GLY A 206 -10.03 13.98 -1.15
N ALA A 207 -10.32 12.83 -0.51
CA ALA A 207 -11.68 12.39 -0.27
C ALA A 207 -12.39 13.30 0.75
N MET A 208 -13.61 13.74 0.42
CA MET A 208 -14.38 14.64 1.27
C MET A 208 -15.89 14.42 1.13
N PRO A 209 -16.71 14.86 2.12
CA PRO A 209 -18.17 14.78 2.01
C PRO A 209 -18.74 15.59 0.85
N ASP A 210 -19.81 15.09 0.23
CA ASP A 210 -20.51 15.76 -0.87
C ASP A 210 -20.88 17.21 -0.57
N ALA A 211 -21.32 17.51 0.65
CA ALA A 211 -21.66 18.88 1.03
C ALA A 211 -20.46 19.83 0.92
N LYS A 212 -19.26 19.36 1.27
CA LYS A 212 -18.01 20.13 1.17
C LYS A 212 -17.56 20.24 -0.28
N ALA A 213 -17.57 19.14 -1.03
CA ALA A 213 -17.21 19.14 -2.46
C ALA A 213 -18.16 20.03 -3.29
N ALA A 214 -19.46 20.01 -3.00
CA ALA A 214 -20.45 20.85 -3.66
C ALA A 214 -20.22 22.34 -3.37
N GLN A 215 -19.82 22.68 -2.13
CA GLN A 215 -19.43 24.03 -1.76
C GLN A 215 -18.18 24.48 -2.52
N VAL A 216 -17.16 23.63 -2.64
CA VAL A 216 -15.92 23.94 -3.39
C VAL A 216 -16.19 24.14 -4.87
N LEU A 217 -17.04 23.31 -5.47
CA LEU A 217 -17.39 23.38 -6.88
C LEU A 217 -18.50 24.42 -7.20
N GLY A 218 -19.09 25.04 -6.19
CA GLY A 218 -20.16 26.02 -6.34
C GLY A 218 -21.45 25.43 -6.96
N VAL A 219 -21.77 24.18 -6.64
CA VAL A 219 -22.93 23.45 -7.18
C VAL A 219 -23.88 22.99 -6.08
N GLU A 220 -25.10 22.62 -6.45
CA GLU A 220 -26.07 22.00 -5.55
C GLU A 220 -25.62 20.59 -5.14
N VAL A 221 -25.78 20.25 -3.86
CA VAL A 221 -25.36 18.95 -3.30
C VAL A 221 -26.01 17.78 -4.06
N ALA A 222 -27.30 17.88 -4.38
CA ALA A 222 -28.01 16.82 -5.11
C ALA A 222 -27.46 16.60 -6.54
N ALA A 223 -27.00 17.67 -7.20
CA ALA A 223 -26.39 17.58 -8.51
C ALA A 223 -25.01 16.94 -8.42
N LEU A 224 -24.21 17.32 -7.41
CA LEU A 224 -22.92 16.69 -7.15
C LEU A 224 -23.07 15.19 -6.83
N THR A 225 -23.99 14.82 -5.94
CA THR A 225 -24.21 13.41 -5.58
C THR A 225 -24.56 12.57 -6.81
N THR A 226 -25.37 13.12 -7.73
CA THR A 226 -25.71 12.43 -8.99
C THR A 226 -24.48 12.20 -9.87
N SER A 227 -23.60 13.20 -9.99
CA SER A 227 -22.33 13.08 -10.72
C SER A 227 -21.35 12.13 -10.03
N ALA A 228 -21.27 12.15 -8.70
CA ALA A 228 -20.43 11.26 -7.92
C ALA A 228 -20.87 9.79 -8.08
N ASP A 229 -22.18 9.51 -8.08
CA ASP A 229 -22.73 8.17 -8.34
C ASP A 229 -22.49 7.70 -9.78
N GLU A 230 -22.61 8.62 -10.75
CA GLU A 230 -22.31 8.33 -12.16
C GLU A 230 -20.84 7.92 -12.31
N LEU A 231 -19.93 8.68 -11.71
CA LEU A 231 -18.50 8.42 -11.72
C LEU A 231 -18.16 7.08 -11.06
N GLU A 232 -18.67 6.82 -9.85
CA GLU A 232 -18.44 5.56 -9.14
C GLU A 232 -18.90 4.37 -9.98
N LYS A 233 -20.09 4.43 -10.59
CA LYS A 233 -20.60 3.36 -11.46
C LYS A 233 -19.74 3.15 -12.70
N ALA A 234 -19.23 4.23 -13.29
CA ALA A 234 -18.37 4.13 -14.47
C ALA A 234 -17.02 3.48 -14.14
N LEU A 235 -16.46 3.76 -12.96
CA LEU A 235 -15.18 3.23 -12.50
C LEU A 235 -15.27 1.80 -11.96
N THR A 236 -16.44 1.36 -11.48
CA THR A 236 -16.65 0.04 -10.87
C THR A 236 -17.27 -1.00 -11.82
N ARG A 237 -17.83 -0.59 -12.95
CA ARG A 237 -18.31 -1.52 -14.00
C ARG A 237 -17.11 -2.15 -14.73
N ARG A 238 -16.68 -3.31 -14.24
CA ARG A 238 -15.85 -4.27 -14.98
C ARG A 238 -16.72 -5.35 -15.61
#